data_AF-A0A5B1QM44-F1
#
_entry.id   AF-A0A5B1QM44-F1
#
_cell.length_a   1.000
_cell.length_b   1.000
_cell.length_c   1.000
_cell.angle_alpha   90.00
_cell.angle_beta   90.00
_cell.angle_gamma   90.00
#
_symmetry.space_group_name_H-M   'P 1'
#
loop_
_entity.id
_entity.type
_entity.pdbx_description
1 polymer ?
#
loop_
_entity_poly.entity_id
_entity_poly.type
_entity_poly.pdbx_seq_one_letter_code
_entity_poly.pdbx_strand_id
1 'polypeptide(L)'
;MTSPLPVPTIVTTIEQYLRDAPIPSRVHAALNDCTLDRLPDTLLKTCTSPKYLRTHFGIFEDGKGGATLTLPVEEGSMPEEAVLEVSGVLLKVDLPPITSRDQLPQDRLSFASQSITIGGLGDDAFANAVMGIHNIHTLFSTRFSKLQAWQPERHLEHASLPFASRYITSQKVAGSADHLPFDHAVDPRGVLASALRGKGFHLEDNQVVYLYGKKGKHAGHYSFGHTAPGIFQVGHIVHVQVAFVVVPSTNGKMHHMIPKLRSIALMDASIRDDFLFALSWSRIVMQPEAPRMSGLKRFVGYGGDNSQSKRSKPEGSYVGPEHQPSPSPSTASTEEGMETEEGEAGGKRGRGHKEMSQTTQISGFQMQQQSE
;
A
#
# COMPACT_ATOMS: atom_id res chain seq x y z
N MET A 1 -2.06 39.10 -37.77
CA MET A 1 -3.16 38.13 -37.59
C MET A 1 -2.99 37.51 -36.22
N THR A 2 -3.99 37.59 -35.35
CA THR A 2 -4.01 36.83 -34.09
C THR A 2 -4.51 35.42 -34.38
N SER A 3 -3.68 34.41 -34.15
CA SER A 3 -4.15 33.02 -34.18
C SER A 3 -5.31 32.85 -33.19
N PRO A 4 -6.37 32.11 -33.52
CA PRO A 4 -7.41 31.81 -32.55
C PRO A 4 -6.79 31.06 -31.37
N LEU A 5 -7.19 31.43 -30.14
CA LEU A 5 -6.77 30.69 -28.95
C LEU A 5 -7.25 29.24 -29.10
N PRO A 6 -6.40 28.23 -28.84
CA PRO A 6 -6.80 26.84 -28.98
C PRO A 6 -7.96 26.54 -28.04
N VAL A 7 -9.08 26.09 -28.60
CA VAL A 7 -10.21 25.61 -27.79
C VAL A 7 -9.73 24.38 -27.02
N PRO A 8 -9.78 24.38 -25.68
CA PRO A 8 -9.28 23.25 -24.91
C PRO A 8 -10.11 21.99 -25.20
N THR A 9 -9.43 20.87 -25.41
CA THR A 9 -10.05 19.56 -25.64
C THR A 9 -11.05 19.24 -24.52
N ILE A 10 -12.24 18.76 -24.89
CA ILE A 10 -13.23 18.29 -23.93
C ILE A 10 -12.75 16.97 -23.35
N VAL A 11 -12.50 16.96 -22.03
CA VAL A 11 -11.98 15.80 -21.29
C VAL A 11 -13.10 15.21 -20.43
N THR A 12 -13.37 13.92 -20.62
CA THR A 12 -14.47 13.22 -19.93
C THR A 12 -13.99 12.23 -18.87
N THR A 13 -12.88 11.53 -19.13
CA THR A 13 -12.27 10.55 -18.22
C THR A 13 -10.77 10.79 -18.10
N ILE A 14 -10.17 10.31 -17.01
CA ILE A 14 -8.71 10.42 -16.83
C ILE A 14 -7.94 9.46 -17.75
N GLU A 15 -8.55 8.36 -18.19
CA GLU A 15 -7.97 7.48 -19.21
C GLU A 15 -7.83 8.16 -20.57
N GLN A 16 -8.78 9.03 -20.93
CA GLN A 16 -8.68 9.91 -22.09
C GLN A 16 -7.53 10.91 -21.89
N TYR A 17 -7.55 11.63 -20.75
CA TYR A 17 -6.54 12.64 -20.41
C TYR A 17 -5.10 12.10 -20.43
N LEU A 18 -4.88 10.88 -19.93
CA LEU A 18 -3.55 10.24 -19.91
C LEU A 18 -3.06 9.79 -21.30
N ARG A 19 -3.94 9.69 -22.32
CA ARG A 19 -3.56 9.43 -23.72
C ARG A 19 -3.33 10.73 -24.49
N ASP A 20 -4.10 11.77 -24.20
CA ASP A 20 -4.08 13.03 -24.95
C ASP A 20 -2.72 13.74 -24.82
N ALA A 21 -2.12 14.12 -25.95
CA ALA A 21 -0.86 14.88 -25.94
C ALA A 21 -1.09 16.29 -25.34
N PRO A 22 -0.18 16.80 -24.48
CA PRO A 22 1.19 16.32 -24.20
C PRO A 22 1.33 15.49 -22.91
N ILE A 23 0.25 14.91 -22.37
CA ILE A 23 0.24 14.32 -21.02
C ILE A 23 1.21 13.13 -20.85
N PRO A 24 1.39 12.19 -21.80
CA PRO A 24 2.41 11.14 -21.69
C PRO A 24 3.82 11.68 -21.41
N SER A 25 4.27 12.72 -22.14
CA SER A 25 5.60 13.32 -21.94
C SER A 25 5.74 14.02 -20.58
N ARG A 26 4.64 14.56 -20.02
CA ARG A 26 4.62 15.08 -18.64
C ARG A 26 4.74 13.96 -17.61
N VAL A 27 4.08 12.83 -17.84
CA VAL A 27 4.20 11.63 -16.99
C VAL A 27 5.64 11.10 -17.05
N HIS A 28 6.27 11.01 -18.22
CA HIS A 28 7.69 10.61 -18.35
C HIS A 28 8.61 11.53 -17.57
N ALA A 29 8.44 12.86 -17.68
CA ALA A 29 9.22 13.82 -16.90
C ALA A 29 9.03 13.62 -15.38
N ALA A 30 7.79 13.44 -14.91
CA ALA A 30 7.49 13.19 -13.51
C ALA A 30 8.06 11.85 -13.01
N LEU A 31 8.04 10.78 -13.81
CA LEU A 31 8.61 9.47 -13.46
C LEU A 31 10.13 9.51 -13.30
N ASN A 32 10.82 10.29 -14.14
CA ASN A 32 12.25 10.51 -14.01
C ASN A 32 12.56 11.34 -12.75
N ASP A 33 11.83 12.43 -12.50
CA ASP A 33 11.97 13.24 -11.29
C ASP A 33 11.67 12.47 -9.98
N CYS A 34 10.79 11.47 -10.05
CA CYS A 34 10.40 10.59 -8.92
C CYS A 34 11.23 9.30 -8.83
N THR A 35 12.23 9.09 -9.69
CA THR A 35 13.22 8.02 -9.50
C THR A 35 14.15 8.41 -8.35
N LEU A 36 14.27 7.57 -7.32
CA LEU A 36 15.08 7.90 -6.14
C LEU A 36 16.58 7.79 -6.41
N ASP A 37 17.35 8.78 -5.93
CA ASP A 37 18.83 8.77 -5.92
C ASP A 37 19.33 7.90 -4.74
N ARG A 38 18.91 6.63 -4.74
CA ARG A 38 19.31 5.61 -3.76
C ARG A 38 20.09 4.49 -4.45
N LEU A 39 20.50 3.48 -3.69
CA LEU A 39 21.27 2.35 -4.20
C LEU A 39 20.59 1.77 -5.45
N PRO A 40 21.31 1.60 -6.57
CA PRO A 40 20.72 1.07 -7.81
C PRO A 40 20.21 -0.36 -7.61
N ASP A 41 20.68 -1.04 -6.56
CA ASP A 41 20.39 -2.42 -6.23
C ASP A 41 18.95 -2.68 -5.81
N THR A 42 18.21 -1.66 -5.32
CA THR A 42 16.78 -1.77 -5.06
C THR A 42 15.92 -1.53 -6.30
N LEU A 43 16.44 -0.85 -7.33
CA LEU A 43 15.62 -0.42 -8.47
C LEU A 43 15.32 -1.59 -9.41
N LEU A 44 14.04 -1.95 -9.58
CA LEU A 44 13.57 -3.10 -10.37
C LEU A 44 14.08 -3.13 -11.83
N LYS A 45 14.50 -1.98 -12.36
CA LYS A 45 15.12 -1.83 -13.68
C LYS A 45 16.55 -2.39 -13.78
N THR A 46 17.27 -2.65 -12.69
CA THR A 46 18.60 -3.30 -12.73
C THR A 46 18.53 -4.81 -12.93
N CYS A 47 17.41 -5.43 -12.54
CA CYS A 47 17.10 -6.84 -12.83
C CYS A 47 16.99 -7.15 -14.34
N THR A 48 17.03 -6.13 -15.22
CA THR A 48 17.20 -6.29 -16.69
C THR A 48 18.46 -7.05 -17.08
N SER A 49 19.51 -7.02 -16.25
CA SER A 49 20.74 -7.79 -16.46
C SER A 49 20.64 -9.17 -15.79
N PRO A 50 20.61 -10.29 -16.54
CA PRO A 50 20.54 -11.63 -15.94
C PRO A 50 21.80 -12.01 -15.15
N LYS A 51 22.94 -11.38 -15.46
CA LYS A 51 24.16 -11.51 -14.65
C LYS A 51 23.96 -10.85 -13.29
N TYR A 52 23.50 -9.59 -13.29
CA TYR A 52 23.24 -8.84 -12.06
C TYR A 52 22.22 -9.57 -11.16
N LEU A 53 21.07 -9.96 -11.73
CA LEU A 53 20.02 -10.69 -11.02
C LEU A 53 20.52 -11.98 -10.34
N ARG A 54 21.44 -12.73 -10.98
CA ARG A 54 22.03 -13.96 -10.42
C ARG A 54 23.16 -13.74 -9.41
N THR A 55 23.74 -12.53 -9.37
CA THR A 55 24.80 -12.17 -8.41
C THR A 55 24.22 -11.53 -7.15
N HIS A 56 23.10 -10.81 -7.26
CA HIS A 56 22.55 -10.00 -6.17
C HIS A 56 21.25 -10.57 -5.55
N PHE A 57 20.71 -11.69 -6.04
CA PHE A 57 19.47 -12.27 -5.50
C PHE A 57 19.48 -13.80 -5.43
N GLY A 58 18.86 -14.34 -4.38
CA GLY A 58 18.61 -15.76 -4.17
C GLY A 58 17.14 -16.15 -4.36
N ILE A 59 16.88 -17.45 -4.33
CA ILE A 59 15.53 -18.02 -4.16
C ILE A 59 15.55 -18.81 -2.85
N PHE A 60 14.66 -18.46 -1.93
CA PHE A 60 14.39 -19.24 -0.72
C PHE A 60 13.09 -20.02 -0.88
N GLU A 61 13.12 -21.34 -0.71
CA GLU A 61 11.95 -22.23 -0.81
C GLU A 61 11.33 -22.46 0.58
N ASP A 62 10.02 -22.29 0.74
CA ASP A 62 9.35 -22.21 2.05
C ASP A 62 9.02 -23.57 2.70
N GLY A 63 9.46 -24.68 2.09
CA GLY A 63 9.13 -26.05 2.48
C GLY A 63 7.68 -26.48 2.25
N LYS A 64 6.81 -25.58 1.78
CA LYS A 64 5.36 -25.80 1.50
C LYS A 64 5.04 -25.73 0.00
N GLY A 65 6.06 -25.62 -0.85
CA GLY A 65 5.94 -25.51 -2.31
C GLY A 65 5.83 -24.07 -2.81
N GLY A 66 6.02 -23.08 -1.94
CA GLY A 66 6.25 -21.69 -2.31
C GLY A 66 7.74 -21.33 -2.32
N ALA A 67 8.04 -20.15 -2.84
CA ALA A 67 9.37 -19.55 -2.70
C ALA A 67 9.29 -18.01 -2.73
N THR A 68 10.36 -17.37 -2.27
CA THR A 68 10.51 -15.92 -2.22
C THR A 68 11.84 -15.52 -2.88
N LEU A 69 11.85 -14.41 -3.61
CA LEU A 69 13.09 -13.77 -4.07
C LEU A 69 13.76 -13.12 -2.86
N THR A 70 15.01 -13.45 -2.59
CA THR A 70 15.73 -12.96 -1.40
C THR A 70 16.97 -12.17 -1.78
N LEU A 71 17.44 -11.34 -0.86
CA LEU A 71 18.81 -10.80 -0.91
C LEU A 71 19.83 -11.96 -0.77
N PRO A 72 21.14 -11.72 -1.04
CA PRO A 72 22.17 -12.72 -0.84
C PRO A 72 22.27 -13.07 0.66
N VAL A 73 22.17 -14.35 0.99
CA VAL A 73 22.22 -14.82 2.38
C VAL A 73 23.68 -14.91 2.81
N GLU A 74 24.06 -14.15 3.83
CA GLU A 74 25.37 -14.27 4.48
C GLU A 74 25.45 -15.59 5.28
N GLU A 75 26.64 -16.16 5.45
CA GLU A 75 26.78 -17.47 6.07
C GLU A 75 26.36 -17.43 7.56
N GLY A 76 25.22 -18.08 7.85
CA GLY A 76 24.61 -18.10 9.17
C GLY A 76 23.50 -17.06 9.42
N SER A 77 23.17 -16.21 8.44
CA SER A 77 22.02 -15.30 8.53
C SER A 77 20.70 -15.96 8.10
N MET A 78 19.58 -15.36 8.49
CA MET A 78 18.26 -15.71 7.92
C MET A 78 18.07 -15.00 6.57
N PRO A 79 17.42 -15.63 5.57
CA PRO A 79 17.17 -14.99 4.28
C PRO A 79 16.23 -13.78 4.39
N GLU A 80 16.69 -12.62 3.92
CA GLU A 80 15.89 -11.39 3.83
C GLU A 80 15.15 -11.31 2.48
N GLU A 81 13.90 -10.83 2.48
CA GLU A 81 13.12 -10.68 1.25
C GLU A 81 13.65 -9.55 0.36
N ALA A 82 13.78 -9.82 -0.94
CA ALA A 82 14.16 -8.82 -1.93
C ALA A 82 12.97 -7.89 -2.24
N VAL A 83 12.97 -6.71 -1.60
CA VAL A 83 12.02 -5.63 -1.87
C VAL A 83 12.59 -4.70 -2.93
N LEU A 84 11.94 -4.66 -4.10
CA LEU A 84 12.39 -3.92 -5.28
C LEU A 84 11.47 -2.73 -5.58
N GLU A 85 12.02 -1.71 -6.25
CA GLU A 85 11.46 -0.36 -6.35
C GLU A 85 11.14 0.03 -7.81
N VAL A 86 9.95 0.59 -8.03
CA VAL A 86 9.47 1.05 -9.34
C VAL A 86 8.52 2.24 -9.23
N SER A 87 8.75 3.27 -10.04
CA SER A 87 7.83 4.41 -10.20
C SER A 87 6.81 4.16 -11.32
N GLY A 88 5.60 4.68 -11.18
CA GLY A 88 4.57 4.62 -12.24
C GLY A 88 3.40 5.57 -11.98
N VAL A 89 2.57 5.80 -13.01
CA VAL A 89 1.25 6.45 -12.82
C VAL A 89 0.23 5.38 -12.41
N LEU A 90 -0.58 5.66 -11.39
CA LEU A 90 -1.70 4.79 -11.00
C LEU A 90 -2.76 4.77 -12.11
N LEU A 91 -3.03 3.58 -12.66
CA LEU A 91 -4.08 3.33 -13.66
C LEU A 91 -5.30 2.67 -13.02
N LYS A 92 -5.11 1.87 -11.96
CA LYS A 92 -6.17 1.25 -11.15
C LYS A 92 -5.80 1.32 -9.67
N VAL A 93 -6.79 1.54 -8.81
CA VAL A 93 -6.66 1.58 -7.35
C VAL A 93 -7.79 0.77 -6.72
N ASP A 94 -7.43 -0.16 -5.84
CA ASP A 94 -8.32 -0.98 -5.02
C ASP A 94 -7.67 -1.07 -3.62
N LEU A 95 -7.65 0.07 -2.93
CA LEU A 95 -6.99 0.27 -1.64
C LEU A 95 -8.01 0.66 -0.57
N PRO A 96 -7.69 0.50 0.73
CA PRO A 96 -8.55 0.96 1.83
C PRO A 96 -8.70 2.50 1.86
N PRO A 97 -9.59 3.07 2.70
CA PRO A 97 -10.32 2.43 3.79
C PRO A 97 -11.44 1.49 3.32
N ILE A 98 -11.50 0.30 3.93
CA ILE A 98 -12.64 -0.61 3.81
C ILE A 98 -13.72 -0.12 4.76
N THR A 99 -14.78 0.44 4.19
CA THR A 99 -15.92 1.00 4.92
C THR A 99 -17.18 0.15 4.79
N SER A 100 -17.44 -0.50 3.65
CA SER A 100 -18.63 -1.33 3.41
C SER A 100 -18.27 -2.77 3.01
N ARG A 101 -19.23 -3.69 3.18
CA ARG A 101 -19.06 -5.10 2.80
C ARG A 101 -18.92 -5.26 1.28
N ASP A 102 -19.47 -4.33 0.50
CA ASP A 102 -19.51 -4.38 -0.97
C ASP A 102 -18.16 -4.07 -1.62
N GLN A 103 -17.25 -3.41 -0.87
CA GLN A 103 -15.85 -3.23 -1.26
C GLN A 103 -15.02 -4.53 -1.15
N LEU A 104 -15.58 -5.59 -0.54
CA LEU A 104 -14.90 -6.87 -0.40
C LEU A 104 -15.51 -7.92 -1.33
N PRO A 105 -14.71 -8.87 -1.89
CA PRO A 105 -15.24 -9.97 -2.68
C PRO A 105 -16.42 -10.68 -2.00
N GLN A 106 -17.52 -10.89 -2.73
CA GLN A 106 -18.67 -11.64 -2.21
C GLN A 106 -18.25 -13.09 -1.99
N ASP A 107 -17.74 -13.73 -3.05
CA ASP A 107 -17.08 -15.03 -3.01
C ASP A 107 -15.63 -14.94 -2.53
N ARG A 108 -15.12 -16.06 -1.99
CA ARG A 108 -13.69 -16.29 -1.69
C ARG A 108 -13.01 -15.18 -0.87
N LEU A 109 -13.67 -14.67 0.17
CA LEU A 109 -13.15 -13.66 1.11
C LEU A 109 -11.68 -13.87 1.58
N SER A 110 -11.18 -15.10 1.69
CA SER A 110 -9.78 -15.39 2.02
C SER A 110 -8.75 -15.02 0.94
N PHE A 111 -9.22 -14.51 -0.21
CA PHE A 111 -8.42 -13.93 -1.29
C PHE A 111 -8.58 -12.40 -1.37
N ALA A 112 -9.34 -11.78 -0.46
CA ALA A 112 -9.48 -10.32 -0.40
C ALA A 112 -8.11 -9.66 -0.24
N SER A 113 -7.86 -8.66 -1.07
CA SER A 113 -6.58 -8.00 -1.21
C SER A 113 -6.75 -6.51 -1.38
N GLN A 114 -5.70 -5.78 -1.02
CA GLN A 114 -5.43 -4.44 -1.50
C GLN A 114 -4.61 -4.56 -2.78
N SER A 115 -4.92 -3.78 -3.81
CA SER A 115 -4.20 -3.81 -5.09
C SER A 115 -4.14 -2.47 -5.82
N ILE A 116 -3.15 -2.35 -6.69
CA ILE A 116 -2.95 -1.24 -7.63
C ILE A 116 -2.53 -1.81 -8.98
N THR A 117 -2.79 -1.07 -10.06
CA THR A 117 -2.09 -1.26 -11.34
C THR A 117 -1.41 0.04 -11.72
N ILE A 118 -0.09 0.00 -11.94
CA ILE A 118 0.68 1.16 -12.43
C ILE A 118 1.08 0.99 -13.90
N GLY A 119 1.36 2.10 -14.59
CA GLY A 119 1.94 2.11 -15.93
C GLY A 119 3.01 3.18 -16.11
N GLY A 120 3.82 3.05 -17.17
CA GLY A 120 4.81 4.06 -17.59
C GLY A 120 4.40 4.90 -18.80
N LEU A 121 3.26 4.59 -19.45
CA LEU A 121 2.79 5.24 -20.68
C LEU A 121 3.86 5.36 -21.79
N GLY A 122 4.69 4.32 -21.94
CA GLY A 122 5.80 4.30 -22.91
C GLY A 122 7.16 4.74 -22.37
N ASP A 123 7.28 5.08 -21.08
CA ASP A 123 8.57 5.37 -20.43
C ASP A 123 9.56 4.19 -20.47
N ASP A 124 10.82 4.47 -20.84
CA ASP A 124 11.88 3.47 -20.99
C ASP A 124 12.33 2.86 -19.65
N ALA A 125 12.36 3.63 -18.56
CA ALA A 125 12.75 3.10 -17.25
C ALA A 125 11.69 2.13 -16.72
N PHE A 126 10.41 2.40 -16.99
CA PHE A 126 9.29 1.49 -16.74
C PHE A 126 9.34 0.24 -17.63
N ALA A 127 9.64 0.39 -18.93
CA ALA A 127 9.82 -0.75 -19.83
C ALA A 127 10.96 -1.68 -19.37
N ASN A 128 12.05 -1.10 -18.86
CA ASN A 128 13.14 -1.83 -18.21
C ASN A 128 12.69 -2.53 -16.91
N ALA A 129 11.82 -1.92 -16.09
CA ALA A 129 11.24 -2.60 -14.93
C ALA A 129 10.35 -3.81 -15.32
N VAL A 130 9.57 -3.70 -16.40
CA VAL A 130 8.78 -4.82 -16.97
C VAL A 130 9.71 -5.97 -17.41
N MET A 131 10.82 -5.66 -18.09
CA MET A 131 11.88 -6.62 -18.44
C MET A 131 12.54 -7.25 -17.19
N GLY A 132 12.76 -6.47 -16.14
CA GLY A 132 13.28 -6.97 -14.85
C GLY A 132 12.38 -8.03 -14.22
N ILE A 133 11.06 -7.84 -14.23
CA ILE A 133 10.10 -8.84 -13.75
C ILE A 133 10.12 -10.11 -14.61
N HIS A 134 10.26 -9.98 -15.93
CA HIS A 134 10.38 -11.14 -16.82
C HIS A 134 11.67 -11.96 -16.52
N ASN A 135 12.78 -11.29 -16.18
CA ASN A 135 13.99 -11.97 -15.74
C ASN A 135 13.84 -12.63 -14.37
N ILE A 136 13.13 -12.02 -13.42
CA ILE A 136 12.80 -12.62 -12.11
C ILE A 136 11.93 -13.88 -12.31
N HIS A 137 10.92 -13.83 -13.18
CA HIS A 137 10.14 -15.00 -13.58
C HIS A 137 11.01 -16.11 -14.20
N THR A 138 11.95 -15.72 -15.06
CA THR A 138 12.92 -16.62 -15.70
C THR A 138 13.90 -17.22 -14.68
N LEU A 139 14.23 -16.52 -13.59
CA LEU A 139 15.01 -17.08 -12.48
C LEU A 139 14.19 -18.13 -11.72
N PHE A 140 12.93 -17.83 -11.38
CA PHE A 140 12.04 -18.78 -10.71
C PHE A 140 11.75 -20.04 -11.54
N SER A 141 11.62 -19.93 -12.87
CA SER A 141 11.34 -21.09 -13.72
C SER A 141 12.49 -22.12 -13.75
N THR A 142 13.71 -21.74 -13.34
CA THR A 142 14.82 -22.70 -13.12
C THR A 142 14.59 -23.66 -11.95
N ARG A 143 13.69 -23.32 -11.02
CA ARG A 143 13.27 -24.16 -9.89
C ARG A 143 11.87 -24.74 -10.10
N PHE A 144 10.95 -23.91 -10.59
CA PHE A 144 9.54 -24.25 -10.75
C PHE A 144 9.22 -24.65 -12.20
N SER A 145 9.47 -25.90 -12.55
CA SER A 145 9.20 -26.48 -13.89
C SER A 145 7.74 -26.43 -14.36
N LYS A 146 6.80 -26.05 -13.49
CA LYS A 146 5.37 -25.82 -13.79
C LYS A 146 4.91 -24.42 -13.36
N LEU A 147 5.81 -23.44 -13.40
CA LEU A 147 5.48 -22.03 -13.23
C LEU A 147 4.68 -21.54 -14.45
N GLN A 148 3.48 -21.01 -14.23
CA GLN A 148 2.71 -20.37 -15.30
C GLN A 148 3.49 -19.17 -15.86
N ALA A 149 3.52 -19.02 -17.18
CA ALA A 149 4.12 -17.88 -17.85
C ALA A 149 3.54 -16.55 -17.32
N TRP A 150 4.42 -15.64 -16.89
CA TRP A 150 4.04 -14.28 -16.49
C TRP A 150 4.00 -13.37 -17.72
N GLN A 151 3.02 -12.46 -17.75
CA GLN A 151 2.89 -11.40 -18.75
C GLN A 151 2.38 -10.13 -18.04
N PRO A 152 2.84 -8.93 -18.43
CA PRO A 152 2.26 -7.68 -17.93
C PRO A 152 0.82 -7.49 -18.44
N GLU A 153 0.00 -6.80 -17.67
CA GLU A 153 -1.32 -6.34 -18.14
C GLU A 153 -1.14 -5.23 -19.19
N ARG A 154 -2.15 -5.00 -20.03
CA ARG A 154 -2.19 -3.84 -20.93
C ARG A 154 -3.29 -2.87 -20.53
N HIS A 155 -2.90 -1.61 -20.31
CA HIS A 155 -3.80 -0.49 -20.04
C HIS A 155 -3.36 0.71 -20.87
N LEU A 156 -4.33 1.41 -21.48
CA LEU A 156 -4.07 2.53 -22.41
C LEU A 156 -3.06 2.15 -23.51
N GLU A 157 -3.21 0.94 -24.07
CA GLU A 157 -2.34 0.30 -25.09
C GLU A 157 -0.91 -0.06 -24.63
N HIS A 158 -0.39 0.58 -23.58
CA HIS A 158 0.92 0.33 -22.97
C HIS A 158 0.94 -0.85 -21.99
N ALA A 159 2.14 -1.31 -21.66
CA ALA A 159 2.36 -2.29 -20.58
C ALA A 159 2.08 -1.68 -19.21
N SER A 160 1.53 -2.49 -18.32
CA SER A 160 1.11 -2.12 -16.97
C SER A 160 1.34 -3.26 -15.98
N LEU A 161 1.57 -2.90 -14.72
CA LEU A 161 2.02 -3.81 -13.67
C LEU A 161 1.00 -3.84 -12.53
N PRO A 162 0.21 -4.93 -12.39
CA PRO A 162 -0.65 -5.14 -11.23
C PRO A 162 0.18 -5.61 -10.03
N PHE A 163 -0.03 -4.99 -8.88
CA PHE A 163 0.58 -5.35 -7.60
C PHE A 163 -0.51 -5.51 -6.55
N ALA A 164 -0.43 -6.57 -5.73
CA ALA A 164 -1.45 -6.85 -4.72
C ALA A 164 -0.84 -7.46 -3.45
N SER A 165 -1.46 -7.20 -2.29
CA SER A 165 -1.21 -7.95 -1.07
C SER A 165 -2.54 -8.38 -0.44
N ARG A 166 -2.62 -9.63 0.04
CA ARG A 166 -3.84 -10.12 0.70
C ARG A 166 -3.92 -9.55 2.10
N TYR A 167 -5.14 -9.20 2.53
CA TYR A 167 -5.36 -8.73 3.91
C TYR A 167 -5.09 -9.81 4.96
N ILE A 168 -5.19 -11.10 4.60
CA ILE A 168 -4.91 -12.23 5.49
C ILE A 168 -4.13 -13.35 4.82
N THR A 169 -3.34 -14.05 5.63
CA THR A 169 -2.74 -15.35 5.33
C THR A 169 -3.66 -16.45 5.86
N SER A 170 -3.92 -17.50 5.07
CA SER A 170 -4.81 -18.58 5.48
C SER A 170 -4.26 -19.37 6.68
N GLN A 171 -5.13 -19.76 7.60
CA GLN A 171 -4.83 -20.58 8.78
C GLN A 171 -4.17 -21.94 8.45
N LYS A 172 -4.25 -22.41 7.19
CA LYS A 172 -3.54 -23.61 6.72
C LYS A 172 -2.04 -23.40 6.42
N VAL A 173 -1.61 -22.14 6.29
CA VAL A 173 -0.27 -21.75 5.83
C VAL A 173 0.48 -20.96 6.90
N ALA A 174 -0.23 -20.07 7.59
CA ALA A 174 0.24 -19.40 8.80
C ALA A 174 0.59 -20.42 9.89
N GLY A 175 1.68 -20.18 10.63
CA GLY A 175 1.94 -20.87 11.89
C GLY A 175 1.08 -20.29 13.02
N SER A 176 1.44 -20.61 14.27
CA SER A 176 0.92 -19.94 15.47
C SER A 176 1.54 -18.55 15.66
N ALA A 177 1.55 -17.74 14.59
CA ALA A 177 2.06 -16.38 14.59
C ALA A 177 1.00 -15.41 15.12
N ASP A 178 1.44 -14.33 15.77
CA ASP A 178 0.55 -13.35 16.37
C ASP A 178 -0.30 -12.65 15.31
N HIS A 179 -1.62 -12.66 15.53
CA HIS A 179 -2.56 -11.97 14.65
C HIS A 179 -2.53 -10.47 14.96
N LEU A 180 -1.98 -9.69 14.03
CA LEU A 180 -1.97 -8.24 14.11
C LEU A 180 -3.38 -7.69 13.83
N PRO A 181 -3.87 -6.68 14.59
CA PRO A 181 -5.10 -5.98 14.24
C PRO A 181 -4.92 -5.17 12.94
N PHE A 182 -6.03 -4.91 12.23
CA PHE A 182 -6.01 -3.95 11.12
C PHE A 182 -5.91 -2.52 11.66
N ASP A 183 -5.13 -1.67 10.97
CA ASP A 183 -5.05 -0.24 11.27
C ASP A 183 -6.40 0.46 11.03
N HIS A 184 -6.72 1.49 11.83
CA HIS A 184 -7.96 2.25 11.70
C HIS A 184 -8.08 2.99 10.35
N ALA A 185 -6.97 3.35 9.70
CA ALA A 185 -6.97 3.89 8.34
C ALA A 185 -7.26 2.82 7.26
N VAL A 186 -7.15 1.54 7.61
CA VAL A 186 -7.49 0.39 6.76
C VAL A 186 -8.92 -0.09 7.01
N ASP A 187 -9.34 -0.26 8.26
CA ASP A 187 -10.68 -0.75 8.62
C ASP A 187 -11.38 0.15 9.67
N PRO A 188 -11.74 1.40 9.33
CA PRO A 188 -12.31 2.37 10.26
C PRO A 188 -13.70 1.98 10.82
N ARG A 189 -14.30 0.88 10.35
CA ARG A 189 -15.61 0.39 10.82
C ARG A 189 -15.59 -1.07 11.30
N GLY A 190 -14.42 -1.72 11.40
CA GLY A 190 -14.31 -3.13 11.80
C GLY A 190 -14.94 -4.12 10.80
N VAL A 191 -15.20 -3.68 9.56
CA VAL A 191 -15.91 -4.44 8.52
C VAL A 191 -14.98 -5.48 7.88
N LEU A 192 -13.72 -5.14 7.66
CA LEU A 192 -12.69 -6.08 7.18
C LEU A 192 -12.41 -7.16 8.24
N ALA A 193 -12.16 -6.75 9.49
CA ALA A 193 -11.98 -7.63 10.64
C ALA A 193 -13.18 -8.57 10.86
N SER A 194 -14.41 -8.04 10.74
CA SER A 194 -15.63 -8.83 10.89
C SER A 194 -15.80 -9.85 9.74
N ALA A 195 -15.63 -9.42 8.49
CA ALA A 195 -15.78 -10.28 7.31
C ALA A 195 -14.72 -11.40 7.22
N LEU A 196 -13.50 -11.12 7.69
CA LEU A 196 -12.37 -12.06 7.62
C LEU A 196 -12.21 -12.94 8.88
N ARG A 197 -13.04 -12.74 9.92
CA ARG A 197 -13.03 -13.53 11.15
C ARG A 197 -13.06 -15.04 10.88
N GLY A 198 -12.05 -15.75 11.36
CA GLY A 198 -11.93 -17.20 11.20
C GLY A 198 -11.64 -17.68 9.77
N LYS A 199 -11.16 -16.82 8.87
CA LYS A 199 -10.71 -17.20 7.51
C LYS A 199 -9.18 -17.30 7.39
N GLY A 200 -8.46 -16.72 8.33
CA GLY A 200 -7.00 -16.62 8.39
C GLY A 200 -6.59 -15.54 9.39
N PHE A 201 -5.32 -15.14 9.36
CA PHE A 201 -4.74 -14.12 10.23
C PHE A 201 -4.17 -12.97 9.40
N HIS A 202 -4.30 -11.74 9.89
CA HIS A 202 -3.52 -10.62 9.39
C HIS A 202 -2.15 -10.67 10.10
N LEU A 203 -1.08 -10.74 9.31
CA LEU A 203 0.31 -10.81 9.76
C LEU A 203 1.08 -9.60 9.20
N GLU A 204 2.31 -9.39 9.65
CA GLU A 204 3.23 -8.40 9.06
C GLU A 204 3.36 -8.59 7.54
N ASP A 205 3.42 -9.83 7.08
CA ASP A 205 3.44 -10.20 5.66
C ASP A 205 2.22 -9.71 4.85
N ASN A 206 1.11 -9.38 5.52
CA ASN A 206 -0.12 -8.88 4.92
C ASN A 206 -0.26 -7.35 4.97
N GLN A 207 0.70 -6.65 5.59
CA GLN A 207 0.72 -5.20 5.64
C GLN A 207 1.24 -4.59 4.33
N VAL A 208 0.85 -3.34 4.10
CA VAL A 208 1.40 -2.46 3.05
C VAL A 208 1.59 -1.10 3.69
N VAL A 209 2.78 -0.52 3.53
CA VAL A 209 3.08 0.80 4.10
C VAL A 209 2.63 1.88 3.13
N TYR A 210 1.75 2.77 3.60
CA TYR A 210 1.27 3.92 2.83
C TYR A 210 2.06 5.17 3.21
N LEU A 211 2.65 5.83 2.21
CA LEU A 211 3.53 6.98 2.39
C LEU A 211 3.12 8.17 1.51
N TYR A 212 3.51 9.37 1.93
CA TYR A 212 3.64 10.53 1.05
C TYR A 212 5.12 10.91 0.92
N GLY A 213 5.57 11.18 -0.31
CA GLY A 213 6.90 11.64 -0.63
C GLY A 213 6.95 13.16 -0.67
N LYS A 214 7.64 13.78 0.29
CA LYS A 214 7.97 15.20 0.27
C LYS A 214 9.33 15.41 -0.41
N LYS A 215 9.29 15.98 -1.62
CA LYS A 215 10.45 16.31 -2.45
C LYS A 215 11.43 17.26 -1.72
N GLY A 216 12.72 16.98 -1.86
CA GLY A 216 13.82 17.72 -1.27
C GLY A 216 14.33 18.88 -2.13
N LYS A 217 15.60 19.25 -1.94
CA LYS A 217 16.27 20.33 -2.68
C LYS A 217 16.78 19.93 -4.08
N HIS A 218 16.79 18.64 -4.38
CA HIS A 218 17.34 18.03 -5.59
C HIS A 218 16.35 17.02 -6.16
N ALA A 219 16.52 16.61 -7.42
CA ALA A 219 15.87 15.41 -7.95
C ALA A 219 16.26 14.18 -7.12
N GLY A 220 15.46 13.10 -7.16
CA GLY A 220 15.69 11.84 -6.43
C GLY A 220 15.67 11.90 -4.90
N HIS A 221 15.91 13.06 -4.30
CA HIS A 221 15.86 13.29 -2.86
C HIS A 221 14.41 13.46 -2.38
N TYR A 222 13.87 12.41 -1.76
CA TYR A 222 12.56 12.45 -1.09
C TYR A 222 12.68 12.08 0.39
N SER A 223 11.88 12.77 1.20
CA SER A 223 11.59 12.42 2.59
C SER A 223 10.17 11.85 2.68
N PHE A 224 9.97 10.79 3.46
CA PHE A 224 8.69 10.07 3.51
C PHE A 224 8.02 10.22 4.88
N GLY A 225 6.70 10.37 4.87
CA GLY A 225 5.86 10.27 6.06
C GLY A 225 4.68 9.35 5.81
N HIS A 226 4.12 8.75 6.87
CA HIS A 226 2.94 7.89 6.76
C HIS A 226 1.69 8.68 6.36
N THR A 227 0.76 8.01 5.68
CA THR A 227 -0.54 8.57 5.27
C THR A 227 -1.65 7.52 5.32
N ALA A 228 -2.91 7.96 5.24
CA ALA A 228 -4.04 7.06 5.05
C ALA A 228 -4.14 6.62 3.58
N PRO A 229 -4.50 5.36 3.28
CA PRO A 229 -4.56 4.85 1.90
C PRO A 229 -5.60 5.54 1.02
N GLY A 230 -6.64 6.14 1.60
CA GLY A 230 -7.70 6.84 0.86
C GLY A 230 -7.22 8.05 0.04
N ILE A 231 -5.97 8.51 0.18
CA ILE A 231 -5.42 9.58 -0.67
C ILE A 231 -5.04 9.11 -2.08
N PHE A 232 -4.87 7.81 -2.32
CA PHE A 232 -4.40 7.31 -3.60
C PHE A 232 -5.52 7.30 -4.65
N GLN A 233 -5.22 7.85 -5.83
CA GLN A 233 -6.19 8.00 -6.93
C GLN A 233 -5.53 7.68 -8.26
N VAL A 234 -6.33 7.20 -9.22
CA VAL A 234 -5.90 7.06 -10.62
C VAL A 234 -5.39 8.41 -11.13
N GLY A 235 -4.24 8.41 -11.79
CA GLY A 235 -3.54 9.61 -12.28
C GLY A 235 -2.45 10.16 -11.37
N HIS A 236 -2.33 9.70 -10.11
CA HIS A 236 -1.19 10.05 -9.26
C HIS A 236 0.08 9.34 -9.74
N ILE A 237 1.22 10.03 -9.66
CA ILE A 237 2.55 9.45 -9.80
C ILE A 237 2.97 8.88 -8.45
N VAL A 238 3.32 7.60 -8.42
CA VAL A 238 3.67 6.87 -7.20
C VAL A 238 4.99 6.15 -7.36
N HIS A 239 5.67 5.96 -6.23
CA HIS A 239 6.83 5.07 -6.10
C HIS A 239 6.39 3.85 -5.28
N VAL A 240 6.64 2.66 -5.80
CA VAL A 240 6.10 1.40 -5.28
C VAL A 240 7.25 0.48 -4.88
N GLN A 241 7.14 -0.14 -3.69
CA GLN A 241 7.97 -1.26 -3.29
C GLN A 241 7.20 -2.57 -3.48
N VAL A 242 7.84 -3.53 -4.12
CA VAL A 242 7.27 -4.82 -4.53
C VAL A 242 8.25 -5.96 -4.24
N ALA A 243 7.76 -7.03 -3.63
CA ALA A 243 8.49 -8.29 -3.47
C ALA A 243 7.95 -9.35 -4.43
N PHE A 244 8.76 -10.37 -4.74
CA PHE A 244 8.37 -11.42 -5.68
C PHE A 244 8.34 -12.79 -5.00
N VAL A 245 7.19 -13.44 -5.04
CA VAL A 245 7.01 -14.81 -4.53
C VAL A 245 6.48 -15.74 -5.62
N VAL A 246 6.72 -17.03 -5.45
CA VAL A 246 6.05 -18.11 -6.16
C VAL A 246 5.14 -18.83 -5.17
N VAL A 247 3.89 -19.10 -5.56
CA VAL A 247 2.94 -19.88 -4.76
C VAL A 247 2.35 -21.04 -5.57
N PRO A 248 2.02 -22.17 -4.95
CA PRO A 248 1.30 -23.24 -5.61
C PRO A 248 -0.15 -22.80 -5.92
N SER A 249 -0.64 -23.23 -7.08
CA SER A 249 -2.04 -23.18 -7.47
C SER A 249 -2.94 -23.93 -6.48
N THR A 250 -4.24 -23.60 -6.45
CA THR A 250 -5.22 -24.25 -5.54
C THR A 250 -5.40 -25.75 -5.75
N ASN A 251 -4.90 -26.31 -6.85
CA ASN A 251 -4.89 -27.75 -7.14
C ASN A 251 -3.48 -28.39 -7.03
N GLY A 252 -2.45 -27.62 -6.67
CA GLY A 252 -1.06 -28.07 -6.51
C GLY A 252 -0.34 -28.49 -7.80
N LYS A 253 -0.94 -28.34 -8.99
CA LYS A 253 -0.37 -28.84 -10.26
C LYS A 253 0.53 -27.84 -10.97
N MET A 254 0.29 -26.55 -10.76
CA MET A 254 1.06 -25.43 -11.31
C MET A 254 1.45 -24.44 -10.21
N HIS A 255 2.39 -23.56 -10.51
CA HIS A 255 2.80 -22.46 -9.62
C HIS A 255 2.56 -21.12 -10.31
N HIS A 256 2.35 -20.06 -9.54
CA HIS A 256 2.16 -18.70 -10.03
C HIS A 256 3.17 -17.78 -9.35
N MET A 257 3.86 -16.94 -10.13
CA MET A 257 4.61 -15.82 -9.57
C MET A 257 3.62 -14.69 -9.22
N ILE A 258 3.72 -14.15 -8.01
CA ILE A 258 2.91 -13.03 -7.51
C ILE A 258 3.86 -11.88 -7.14
N PRO A 259 3.73 -10.70 -7.78
CA PRO A 259 4.39 -9.49 -7.33
C PRO A 259 3.58 -8.87 -6.18
N LYS A 260 4.08 -9.02 -4.96
CA LYS A 260 3.44 -8.57 -3.72
C LYS A 260 3.70 -7.10 -3.47
N LEU A 261 2.63 -6.32 -3.32
CA LEU A 261 2.72 -4.93 -2.88
C LEU A 261 3.29 -4.89 -1.45
N ARG A 262 4.32 -4.06 -1.20
CA ARG A 262 4.95 -3.85 0.13
C ARG A 262 4.82 -2.42 0.63
N SER A 263 5.04 -1.42 -0.23
CA SER A 263 4.71 -0.03 0.09
C SER A 263 4.31 0.75 -1.16
N ILE A 264 3.61 1.87 -0.94
CA ILE A 264 3.24 2.82 -1.96
C ILE A 264 3.42 4.24 -1.41
N ALA A 265 4.19 5.07 -2.11
CA ALA A 265 4.40 6.47 -1.80
C ALA A 265 3.77 7.37 -2.87
N LEU A 266 2.98 8.37 -2.46
CA LEU A 266 2.51 9.44 -3.35
C LEU A 266 3.66 10.40 -3.64
N MET A 267 4.07 10.54 -4.89
CA MET A 267 5.24 11.34 -5.29
C MET A 267 4.87 12.64 -6.00
N ASP A 268 3.84 12.61 -6.85
CA ASP A 268 3.23 13.79 -7.46
C ASP A 268 1.73 13.54 -7.75
N ALA A 269 0.91 14.58 -7.59
CA ALA A 269 -0.51 14.59 -7.92
C ALA A 269 -0.85 15.51 -9.10
N SER A 270 0.11 16.30 -9.62
CA SER A 270 -0.14 17.36 -10.61
C SER A 270 -0.93 16.91 -11.84
N ILE A 271 -0.64 15.72 -12.38
CA ILE A 271 -1.33 15.11 -13.53
C ILE A 271 -2.82 14.86 -13.23
N ARG A 272 -3.16 14.50 -11.98
CA ARG A 272 -4.54 14.30 -11.52
C ARG A 272 -5.24 15.63 -11.25
N ASP A 273 -4.54 16.58 -10.64
CA ASP A 273 -5.11 17.90 -10.33
C ASP A 273 -5.43 18.67 -11.63
N ASP A 274 -4.52 18.66 -12.60
CA ASP A 274 -4.76 19.26 -13.93
C ASP A 274 -5.90 18.58 -14.69
N PHE A 275 -6.06 17.26 -14.57
CA PHE A 275 -7.24 16.55 -15.06
C PHE A 275 -8.53 17.07 -14.40
N LEU A 276 -8.53 17.29 -13.08
CA LEU A 276 -9.71 17.79 -12.36
C LEU A 276 -10.04 19.23 -12.77
N PHE A 277 -9.04 20.09 -13.02
CA PHE A 277 -9.26 21.43 -13.58
C PHE A 277 -9.80 21.36 -15.01
N ALA A 278 -9.25 20.52 -15.89
CA ALA A 278 -9.71 20.33 -17.27
C ALA A 278 -11.14 19.76 -17.35
N LEU A 279 -11.49 18.81 -16.47
CA LEU A 279 -12.83 18.25 -16.33
C LEU A 279 -13.82 19.29 -15.81
N SER A 280 -13.42 20.12 -14.84
CA SER A 280 -14.24 21.22 -14.32
C SER A 280 -14.58 22.23 -15.43
N TRP A 281 -13.59 22.64 -16.22
CA TRP A 281 -13.80 23.50 -17.39
C TRP A 281 -14.70 22.83 -18.45
N SER A 282 -14.44 21.55 -18.77
CA SER A 282 -15.25 20.79 -19.73
C SER A 282 -16.73 20.74 -19.33
N ARG A 283 -17.03 20.59 -18.02
CA ARG A 283 -18.40 20.64 -17.51
C ARG A 283 -19.05 22.01 -17.69
N ILE A 284 -18.35 23.10 -17.42
CA ILE A 284 -18.87 24.47 -17.60
C ILE A 284 -19.22 24.73 -19.08
N VAL A 285 -18.39 24.25 -20.02
CA VAL A 285 -18.63 24.40 -21.46
C VAL A 285 -19.78 23.52 -21.97
N MET A 286 -19.90 22.28 -21.48
CA MET A 286 -20.95 21.34 -21.92
C MET A 286 -22.31 21.56 -21.23
N GLN A 287 -22.31 22.03 -19.99
CA GLN A 287 -23.50 22.19 -19.15
C GLN A 287 -23.41 23.52 -18.37
N PRO A 288 -23.75 24.66 -18.99
CA PRO A 288 -23.82 25.96 -18.33
C PRO A 288 -25.06 26.08 -17.44
N GLU A 289 -25.19 25.22 -16.40
CA GLU A 289 -26.14 25.46 -15.31
C GLU A 289 -25.77 26.76 -14.57
N ALA A 290 -26.80 27.53 -14.18
CA ALA A 290 -26.58 28.74 -13.40
C ALA A 290 -25.95 28.40 -12.03
N PRO A 291 -24.81 29.01 -11.66
CA PRO A 291 -24.10 28.65 -10.43
C PRO A 291 -24.97 28.95 -9.20
N ARG A 292 -25.26 27.91 -8.42
CA ARG A 292 -26.01 28.04 -7.16
C ARG A 292 -25.19 28.86 -6.16
N MET A 293 -25.53 30.15 -6.02
CA MET A 293 -24.79 31.07 -5.16
C MET A 293 -24.95 30.71 -3.68
N SER A 294 -24.01 29.94 -3.13
CA SER A 294 -23.78 29.93 -1.69
C SER A 294 -23.20 31.28 -1.26
N GLY A 295 -23.68 31.81 -0.13
CA GLY A 295 -23.36 33.16 0.35
C GLY A 295 -21.94 33.30 0.90
N LEU A 296 -20.92 33.19 0.05
CA LEU A 296 -19.52 33.34 0.45
C LEU A 296 -19.21 34.80 0.84
N LYS A 297 -19.01 35.04 2.14
CA LYS A 297 -18.65 36.36 2.67
C LYS A 297 -17.25 36.77 2.18
N ARG A 298 -17.20 37.58 1.13
CA ARG A 298 -15.96 38.15 0.59
C ARG A 298 -15.33 39.11 1.61
N PHE A 299 -14.06 38.90 1.96
CA PHE A 299 -13.28 39.90 2.68
C PHE A 299 -12.73 40.92 1.67
N VAL A 300 -13.19 42.17 1.76
CA VAL A 300 -12.77 43.26 0.86
C VAL A 300 -11.71 44.08 1.56
N GLY A 301 -10.43 43.76 1.33
CA GLY A 301 -9.27 44.36 2.00
C GLY A 301 -9.01 45.86 1.72
N TYR A 302 -9.90 46.53 0.97
CA TYR A 302 -9.89 47.98 0.75
C TYR A 302 -10.86 48.75 1.67
N GLY A 303 -11.61 48.04 2.54
CA GLY A 303 -12.32 48.67 3.65
C GLY A 303 -11.32 49.12 4.72
N GLY A 304 -10.78 50.33 4.56
CA GLY A 304 -9.79 50.89 5.48
C GLY A 304 -10.36 51.05 6.89
N ASP A 305 -9.73 50.40 7.87
CA ASP A 305 -10.12 50.50 9.28
C ASP A 305 -9.87 51.91 9.80
N ASN A 306 -10.93 52.69 10.02
CA ASN A 306 -10.85 53.93 10.79
C ASN A 306 -12.09 54.21 11.65
N SER A 307 -12.51 53.22 12.42
CA SER A 307 -13.21 53.47 13.68
C SER A 307 -12.89 52.40 14.72
N GLN A 308 -12.44 52.84 15.90
CA GLN A 308 -12.12 51.94 17.00
C GLN A 308 -13.40 51.30 17.57
N SER A 309 -13.72 50.07 17.16
CA SER A 309 -14.79 49.30 17.80
C SER A 309 -14.37 48.87 19.20
N LYS A 310 -14.63 49.73 20.19
CA LYS A 310 -14.32 49.48 21.60
C LYS A 310 -15.12 48.27 22.08
N ARG A 311 -14.42 47.26 22.60
CA ARG A 311 -14.99 46.03 23.16
C ARG A 311 -15.63 46.28 24.54
N SER A 312 -16.72 47.04 24.58
CA SER A 312 -17.47 47.35 25.80
C SER A 312 -18.36 46.18 26.23
N LYS A 313 -18.05 45.58 27.38
CA LYS A 313 -19.05 44.86 28.19
C LYS A 313 -20.14 45.85 28.67
N PRO A 314 -21.38 45.38 28.87
CA PRO A 314 -22.33 45.99 29.79
C PRO A 314 -22.57 45.12 31.03
N GLU A 315 -22.17 45.63 32.19
CA GLU A 315 -22.81 45.41 33.51
C GLU A 315 -23.64 46.70 33.77
N GLY A 316 -24.79 46.76 34.45
CA GLY A 316 -25.65 45.78 35.14
C GLY A 316 -26.81 46.51 35.86
N SER A 317 -27.57 45.83 36.74
CA SER A 317 -28.69 46.35 37.61
C SER A 317 -30.00 46.75 36.87
N TYR A 318 -31.23 46.67 37.41
CA TYR A 318 -31.91 46.02 38.58
C TYR A 318 -33.43 45.94 38.23
N VAL A 319 -34.39 45.24 38.85
CA VAL A 319 -34.61 44.45 40.11
C VAL A 319 -35.21 43.06 39.69
N GLY A 320 -35.87 42.13 40.41
CA GLY A 320 -36.34 41.90 41.81
C GLY A 320 -37.81 42.27 42.09
N PRO A 321 -38.59 41.56 42.96
CA PRO A 321 -38.34 40.34 43.76
C PRO A 321 -39.17 39.11 43.22
N GLU A 322 -39.30 37.90 43.81
CA GLU A 322 -39.35 37.41 45.21
C GLU A 322 -38.81 35.96 45.42
N HIS A 323 -38.55 35.65 46.71
CA HIS A 323 -38.62 34.38 47.48
C HIS A 323 -38.80 32.99 46.81
N GLN A 324 -38.25 31.86 47.34
CA GLN A 324 -37.42 31.60 48.54
C GLN A 324 -36.54 30.30 48.39
N PRO A 325 -35.92 29.66 49.42
CA PRO A 325 -34.49 29.32 49.37
C PRO A 325 -34.11 27.86 49.05
N SER A 326 -32.80 27.67 48.86
CA SER A 326 -32.05 26.40 48.90
C SER A 326 -32.11 25.71 50.29
N PRO A 327 -31.66 24.43 50.39
CA PRO A 327 -30.23 24.22 50.70
C PRO A 327 -29.54 23.02 50.01
N SER A 328 -28.27 23.23 49.66
CA SER A 328 -27.21 22.20 49.68
C SER A 328 -26.44 22.32 51.03
N PRO A 329 -25.39 21.54 51.39
CA PRO A 329 -24.69 20.48 50.65
C PRO A 329 -24.28 19.23 51.49
N SER A 330 -23.58 18.28 50.86
CA SER A 330 -22.50 17.44 51.45
C SER A 330 -21.67 16.83 50.29
N THR A 331 -20.33 16.66 50.25
CA THR A 331 -19.19 16.51 51.22
C THR A 331 -18.86 15.07 51.67
N ALA A 332 -17.55 14.80 51.80
CA ALA A 332 -16.86 13.52 52.03
C ALA A 332 -16.81 12.56 50.80
N SER A 333 -15.70 11.90 50.39
CA SER A 333 -14.40 11.50 51.00
C SER A 333 -14.39 10.21 51.83
N THR A 334 -13.17 9.67 52.10
CA THR A 334 -12.86 8.39 52.79
C THR A 334 -13.09 7.17 51.88
N GLU A 335 -12.08 6.36 51.49
CA GLU A 335 -11.25 5.38 52.27
C GLU A 335 -12.12 4.17 52.72
N GLU A 336 -11.65 2.92 52.87
CA GLU A 336 -10.31 2.31 52.87
C GLU A 336 -10.40 0.76 52.61
N GLY A 337 -9.27 0.07 52.40
CA GLY A 337 -9.13 -1.41 52.58
C GLY A 337 -9.75 -2.35 51.51
N MET A 338 -9.55 -3.69 51.57
CA MET A 338 -8.60 -4.46 52.39
C MET A 338 -8.29 -5.87 51.77
N GLU A 339 -7.01 -6.23 51.78
CA GLU A 339 -6.32 -7.55 51.86
C GLU A 339 -6.98 -8.92 51.46
N THR A 340 -6.19 -9.72 50.72
CA THR A 340 -6.04 -11.21 50.83
C THR A 340 -7.26 -12.12 50.49
N GLU A 341 -7.21 -13.45 50.38
CA GLU A 341 -6.17 -14.49 50.63
C GLU A 341 -5.94 -15.45 49.43
N GLU A 342 -4.89 -16.24 49.63
CA GLU A 342 -4.43 -17.44 48.91
C GLU A 342 -5.47 -18.59 48.78
N GLY A 343 -5.13 -19.61 47.99
CA GLY A 343 -5.90 -20.85 47.84
C GLY A 343 -5.13 -21.93 47.09
N GLU A 344 -4.87 -23.08 47.73
CA GLU A 344 -3.79 -24.01 47.34
C GLU A 344 -4.24 -25.30 46.61
N ALA A 345 -3.24 -25.96 46.01
CA ALA A 345 -3.07 -27.41 45.87
C ALA A 345 -3.95 -28.26 44.90
N GLY A 346 -3.24 -29.01 44.03
CA GLY A 346 -3.44 -30.47 43.94
C GLY A 346 -3.64 -31.12 42.55
N GLY A 347 -2.62 -31.85 42.06
CA GLY A 347 -2.79 -32.75 40.90
C GLY A 347 -1.52 -33.49 40.48
N LYS A 348 -1.43 -34.82 40.70
CA LYS A 348 -0.25 -35.66 40.38
C LYS A 348 -0.47 -36.54 39.13
N ARG A 349 0.66 -37.03 38.58
CA ARG A 349 0.88 -38.12 37.58
C ARG A 349 1.09 -37.62 36.13
N GLY A 350 2.06 -38.13 35.35
CA GLY A 350 3.21 -38.98 35.69
C GLY A 350 3.71 -39.89 34.56
N ARG A 351 5.03 -40.20 34.57
CA ARG A 351 5.79 -41.18 33.72
C ARG A 351 5.78 -40.97 32.19
N GLY A 352 6.97 -40.91 31.59
CA GLY A 352 7.10 -40.86 30.13
C GLY A 352 8.52 -40.97 29.53
N HIS A 353 9.50 -41.54 30.25
CA HIS A 353 10.86 -41.72 29.69
C HIS A 353 10.83 -42.72 28.54
N LYS A 354 11.30 -42.31 27.35
CA LYS A 354 11.66 -43.24 26.27
C LYS A 354 12.74 -42.65 25.37
N GLU A 355 13.99 -42.93 25.72
CA GLU A 355 15.12 -42.74 24.80
C GLU A 355 14.93 -43.65 23.58
N MET A 356 15.35 -43.18 22.41
CA MET A 356 15.47 -44.03 21.23
C MET A 356 16.59 -43.51 20.33
N SER A 357 17.80 -43.95 20.62
CA SER A 357 18.98 -43.70 19.78
C SER A 357 18.77 -44.30 18.39
N GLN A 358 19.02 -43.53 17.33
CA GLN A 358 19.18 -44.06 15.98
C GLN A 358 20.47 -43.54 15.35
N THR A 359 21.42 -44.46 15.19
CA THR A 359 22.69 -44.24 14.49
C THR A 359 22.58 -44.81 13.07
N THR A 360 22.46 -43.94 12.07
CA THR A 360 22.58 -44.29 10.64
C THR A 360 23.35 -43.17 9.96
N GLN A 361 24.69 -43.29 9.95
CA GLN A 361 25.49 -43.66 8.78
C GLN A 361 25.58 -42.60 7.68
N ILE A 362 26.81 -42.14 7.45
CA ILE A 362 27.19 -41.27 6.33
C ILE A 362 27.38 -42.13 5.08
N SER A 363 26.74 -41.72 3.98
CA SER A 363 27.09 -42.11 2.62
C SER A 363 27.00 -40.85 1.76
N GLY A 364 27.95 -40.52 0.89
CA GLY A 364 29.04 -41.37 0.38
C GLY A 364 28.95 -41.54 -1.14
N PHE A 365 28.45 -40.53 -1.86
CA PHE A 365 28.33 -40.59 -3.32
C PHE A 365 29.51 -39.89 -4.01
N GLN A 366 30.05 -40.55 -5.02
CA GLN A 366 31.34 -40.26 -5.63
C GLN A 366 31.16 -39.59 -6.99
N MET A 367 32.10 -38.73 -7.38
CA MET A 367 32.19 -38.21 -8.75
C MET A 367 32.29 -39.35 -9.77
N GLN A 368 31.60 -39.21 -10.90
CA GLN A 368 31.99 -39.86 -12.13
C GLN A 368 32.02 -38.84 -13.27
N GLN A 369 33.23 -38.47 -13.67
CA GLN A 369 33.46 -37.78 -14.94
C GLN A 369 33.33 -38.82 -16.06
N GLN A 370 32.67 -38.46 -17.15
CA GLN A 370 32.99 -39.02 -18.46
C GLN A 370 33.08 -37.89 -19.48
N SER A 371 34.19 -37.90 -20.20
CA SER A 371 34.49 -37.03 -21.32
C SER A 371 34.54 -37.88 -22.59
N GLU A 372 33.80 -37.48 -23.61
CA GLU A 372 34.08 -37.73 -25.03
C GLU A 372 33.40 -36.61 -25.86
#